data_AF-A0A946J2I7-F1
#
_entry.id   AF-A0A946J2I7-F1
#
_cell.length_a   1.000
_cell.length_b   1.000
_cell.length_c   1.000
_cell.angle_alpha   90.00
_cell.angle_beta   90.00
_cell.angle_gamma   90.00
#
_symmetry.space_group_name_H-M   'P 1'
#
loop_
_entity.id
_entity.type
_entity.pdbx_description
1 polymer ?
#
loop_
_entity_poly.entity_id
_entity_poly.type
_entity_poly.pdbx_seq_one_letter_code
_entity_poly.pdbx_strand_id
1 'polypeptide(L)'
;RLGALGIKVMVSGRLNGAEIARSEWYREGRVPLHTFRADVDYSSFRANTQYGVIGIKVWIFKGEILDHNKGTIEEVSKRGATKQIGKK
;
A
#
# COMPACT_ATOMS: atom_id res chain seq x y z
N ARG A 1 16.12 -3.33 -10.51
CA ARG A 1 15.14 -3.84 -9.53
C ARG A 1 14.64 -2.64 -8.72
N LEU A 2 13.33 -2.43 -8.65
CA LEU A 2 12.74 -1.36 -7.82
C LEU A 2 13.03 -1.72 -6.35
N GLY A 3 13.68 -0.81 -5.61
CA GLY A 3 14.33 -1.06 -4.31
C GLY A 3 13.41 -1.36 -3.11
N ALA A 4 12.26 -2.00 -3.31
CA ALA A 4 11.42 -2.47 -2.22
C ALA A 4 11.96 -3.80 -1.67
N LEU A 5 11.99 -3.93 -0.35
CA LEU A 5 12.45 -5.14 0.36
C LEU A 5 11.33 -6.16 0.55
N GLY A 6 10.08 -5.75 0.36
CA GLY A 6 8.95 -6.64 0.24
C GLY A 6 7.66 -5.93 -0.15
N ILE A 7 6.71 -6.72 -0.64
CA ILE A 7 5.38 -6.27 -1.03
C ILE A 7 4.35 -7.29 -0.58
N LYS A 8 3.20 -6.81 -0.12
CA LYS A 8 1.99 -7.60 0.07
C LYS A 8 0.87 -6.93 -0.71
N VAL A 9 0.16 -7.69 -1.53
CA VAL A 9 -1.03 -7.24 -2.24
C VAL A 9 -2.18 -8.11 -1.81
N MET A 10 -3.28 -7.50 -1.38
CA MET A 10 -4.52 -8.19 -1.03
C MET A 10 -5.64 -7.62 -1.87
N VAL A 11 -6.41 -8.51 -2.49
CA VAL A 11 -7.56 -8.18 -3.31
C VAL A 11 -8.77 -8.89 -2.72
N SER A 12 -9.83 -8.14 -2.45
CA SER A 12 -11.06 -8.63 -1.83
C SER A 12 -12.27 -8.24 -2.64
N GLY A 13 -13.19 -9.17 -2.88
CA GLY A 13 -14.46 -8.90 -3.57
C GLY A 13 -14.92 -10.10 -4.38
N ARG A 14 -15.80 -9.85 -5.35
CA ARG A 14 -16.27 -10.86 -6.30
C ARG A 14 -15.25 -11.08 -7.40
N LEU A 15 -14.17 -11.78 -7.04
CA LEU A 15 -13.04 -12.04 -7.94
C LEU A 15 -13.51 -12.86 -9.15
N ASN A 16 -13.11 -12.44 -10.34
CA ASN A 16 -13.51 -13.04 -11.61
C ASN A 16 -15.04 -13.16 -11.82
N GLY A 17 -15.84 -12.28 -11.20
CA GLY A 17 -17.30 -12.30 -11.31
C GLY A 17 -18.00 -13.40 -10.50
N ALA A 18 -17.28 -14.09 -9.61
CA ALA A 18 -17.86 -15.11 -8.75
C ALA A 18 -19.03 -14.57 -7.90
N GLU A 19 -20.01 -15.44 -7.63
CA GLU A 19 -21.19 -15.09 -6.82
C GLU A 19 -20.81 -14.79 -5.35
N ILE A 20 -19.85 -15.54 -4.83
CA ILE A 20 -19.35 -15.40 -3.45
C ILE A 20 -18.06 -14.58 -3.46
N ALA A 21 -18.00 -13.54 -2.63
CA ALA A 21 -16.80 -12.73 -2.48
C ALA A 21 -15.67 -13.50 -1.77
N ARG A 22 -14.45 -13.35 -2.26
CA ARG A 22 -13.24 -13.92 -1.67
C ARG A 22 -12.17 -12.86 -1.45
N SER A 23 -11.22 -13.17 -0.57
CA SER A 23 -10.03 -12.35 -0.36
C SER A 23 -8.79 -13.18 -0.69
N GLU A 24 -8.08 -12.78 -1.73
CA GLU A 24 -6.83 -13.41 -2.16
C GLU A 24 -5.68 -12.45 -1.88
N TRP A 25 -4.55 -12.98 -1.44
CA TRP A 25 -3.37 -12.17 -1.17
C TRP A 25 -2.12 -12.87 -1.68
N TYR A 26 -1.20 -12.05 -2.16
CA TYR A 26 0.12 -12.45 -2.56
C TYR A 26 1.15 -11.64 -1.78
N ARG A 27 2.25 -12.26 -1.40
CA ARG A 27 3.34 -11.61 -0.68
C ARG A 27 4.67 -12.07 -1.24
N GLU A 28 5.54 -11.11 -1.47
CA GLU A 28 6.90 -11.34 -1.91
C GLU A 28 7.86 -10.55 -1.01
N GLY A 29 8.97 -11.17 -0.59
CA GLY A 29 9.93 -10.55 0.33
C GLY A 29 9.40 -10.41 1.77
N ARG A 30 10.00 -9.48 2.52
CA ARG A 30 9.69 -9.28 3.94
C ARG A 30 8.71 -8.11 4.12
N VAL A 31 7.64 -8.32 4.90
CA VAL A 31 6.67 -7.28 5.24
C VAL A 31 6.31 -7.41 6.73
N PRO A 32 7.12 -6.81 7.63
CA PRO A 32 6.84 -6.85 9.06
C PRO A 32 5.71 -5.87 9.41
N LEU A 33 4.56 -6.40 9.83
CA LEU A 33 3.39 -5.58 10.22
C LEU A 33 3.36 -5.22 11.71
N HIS A 34 4.18 -5.88 12.52
CA HIS A 34 4.25 -5.65 13.97
C HIS A 34 5.41 -4.74 14.37
N THR A 35 6.36 -4.48 13.46
CA THR A 35 7.54 -3.66 13.73
C THR A 35 7.24 -2.20 13.42
N PHE A 36 6.99 -1.37 14.43
CA PHE A 36 6.70 0.07 14.23
C PHE A 36 7.82 0.85 13.55
N ARG A 37 9.07 0.39 13.66
CA ARG A 37 10.25 1.02 13.02
C ARG A 37 10.35 0.73 11.52
N ALA A 38 9.53 -0.18 11.00
CA ALA A 38 9.51 -0.52 9.60
C ALA A 38 8.79 0.57 8.79
N ASP A 39 9.44 1.09 7.76
CA ASP A 39 8.82 1.98 6.78
C ASP A 39 7.97 1.13 5.81
N VAL A 40 6.66 1.09 6.10
CA VAL A 40 5.66 0.38 5.31
C VAL A 40 4.65 1.36 4.76
N ASP A 41 4.69 1.58 3.45
CA ASP A 41 3.66 2.34 2.76
C ASP A 41 2.41 1.47 2.60
N TYR A 42 1.29 1.94 3.13
CA TYR A 42 -0.02 1.33 2.94
C TYR A 42 -0.90 2.22 2.07
N SER A 43 -1.57 1.59 1.10
CA SER A 43 -2.62 2.25 0.32
C SER A 43 -3.77 1.29 0.06
N SER A 44 -4.99 1.83 0.10
CA SER A 44 -6.20 1.11 -0.26
C SER A 44 -6.95 1.82 -1.37
N PHE A 45 -7.42 1.06 -2.34
CA PHE A 45 -8.19 1.55 -3.47
C PHE A 45 -9.42 0.67 -3.71
N ARG A 46 -10.48 1.26 -4.26
CA ARG A 46 -11.71 0.56 -4.65
C ARG A 46 -11.84 0.61 -6.17
N ALA A 47 -11.91 -0.55 -6.81
CA ALA A 47 -12.17 -0.67 -8.23
C ALA A 47 -13.66 -1.00 -8.43
N ASN A 48 -14.37 -0.15 -9.17
CA ASN A 48 -15.75 -0.40 -9.54
C ASN A 48 -15.76 -1.28 -10.80
N THR A 49 -16.39 -2.45 -10.70
CA THR A 49 -16.56 -3.38 -11.82
C THR A 49 -18.05 -3.62 -12.05
N GLN A 50 -18.39 -4.29 -13.15
CA GLN A 50 -19.78 -4.57 -13.51
C GLN A 50 -20.50 -5.43 -12.45
N TYR A 51 -19.77 -6.29 -11.75
CA TYR A 51 -20.32 -7.22 -10.76
C TYR A 51 -20.24 -6.71 -9.32
N GLY A 52 -19.77 -5.47 -9.12
CA GLY A 52 -19.69 -4.83 -7.80
C GLY A 52 -18.37 -4.10 -7.59
N VAL A 53 -17.94 -4.00 -6.33
CA VAL A 53 -16.71 -3.29 -5.95
C VAL A 53 -15.65 -4.29 -5.52
N ILE A 54 -14.45 -4.16 -6.09
CA ILE A 54 -13.25 -4.89 -5.66
C ILE A 54 -12.39 -3.94 -4.82
N GLY A 55 -12.07 -4.38 -3.60
CA GLY A 55 -11.12 -3.71 -2.72
C GLY A 55 -9.70 -4.20 -2.97
N ILE A 56 -8.76 -3.28 -3.16
CA ILE A 56 -7.33 -3.56 -3.30
C ILE A 56 -6.60 -2.88 -2.14
N LYS A 57 -5.78 -3.65 -1.44
CA LYS A 57 -4.92 -3.18 -0.34
C LYS A 57 -3.49 -3.57 -0.66
N VAL A 58 -2.59 -2.59 -0.64
CA VAL A 58 -1.17 -2.80 -0.96
C VAL A 58 -0.32 -2.31 0.21
N TRP A 59 0.66 -3.13 0.59
CA TRP A 59 1.72 -2.78 1.52
C TRP A 59 3.06 -2.91 0.81
N ILE A 60 3.88 -1.86 0.86
CA ILE A 60 5.23 -1.85 0.31
C ILE A 60 6.21 -1.57 1.45
N PHE A 61 7.09 -2.53 1.72
CA PHE A 61 8.14 -2.38 2.72
C PHE A 61 9.41 -1.87 2.06
N LYS A 62 9.88 -0.70 2.52
CA LYS A 62 11.05 0.00 1.97
C LYS A 62 12.32 -0.20 2.80
N GLY A 63 12.19 -0.50 4.10
CA GLY A 63 13.32 -0.60 5.01
C GLY A 63 12.96 -0.28 6.45
N GLU A 64 13.95 -0.30 7.33
CA GLU A 64 13.78 0.11 8.72
C GLU A 64 14.39 1.49 8.92
N ILE A 65 13.69 2.33 9.68
CA ILE A 65 14.16 3.66 10.06
C ILE A 65 14.92 3.48 11.39
N LEU A 66 16.24 3.34 11.29
CA LEU A 66 17.14 3.16 12.44
C LEU A 66 17.42 4.49 13.16
N ASP A 67 17.47 5.58 12.40
CA ASP A 67 17.73 6.93 12.89
C ASP A 67 16.43 7.72 13.02
N HIS A 68 16.11 8.18 14.23
CA HIS A 68 15.01 9.13 14.48
C HIS A 68 15.23 10.51 13.82
N ASN A 69 16.29 10.69 13.02
CA ASN A 69 16.75 11.97 12.48
C ASN A 69 17.00 12.01 10.97
N LYS A 70 16.60 11.01 10.18
CA LYS A 70 16.66 11.10 8.69
C LYS A 70 15.34 10.73 8.01
N GLY A 71 14.29 11.37 8.50
CA GLY A 71 13.11 11.67 7.71
C GLY A 71 12.71 13.08 8.08
N THR A 72 13.40 14.09 7.57
CA THR A 72 12.99 15.48 7.75
C THR A 72 11.50 15.53 7.40
N ILE A 73 10.70 16.00 8.35
CA ILE A 73 9.24 16.19 8.21
C ILE A 73 8.91 16.94 6.90
N GLU A 74 9.89 17.69 6.37
CA GLU A 74 9.91 18.31 5.04
C GLU A 74 9.69 17.38 3.84
N GLU A 75 10.22 16.14 3.79
CA GLU A 75 10.01 15.26 2.62
C GLU A 75 8.60 14.64 2.62
N VAL A 76 8.10 14.32 3.81
CA VAL A 76 6.72 13.83 3.99
C VAL A 76 5.73 14.97 3.70
N SER A 77 6.03 16.20 4.14
CA SER A 77 5.28 17.42 3.83
C SER A 77 5.26 17.75 2.33
N LYS A 78 6.41 17.63 1.64
CA LYS A 78 6.51 17.83 0.18
C LYS A 78 5.67 16.82 -0.60
N ARG A 79 5.67 15.54 -0.22
CA ARG A 79 4.82 14.50 -0.86
C ARG A 79 3.32 14.75 -0.62
N GLY A 80 2.95 15.33 0.51
CA GLY A 80 1.58 15.77 0.81
C GLY A 80 1.14 16.99 -0.02
N ALA A 81 2.05 17.95 -0.22
CA ALA A 81 1.79 19.19 -0.94
C ALA A 81 1.54 18.99 -2.45
N THR A 82 2.27 18.08 -3.11
CA THR A 82 2.10 17.83 -4.56
C THR A 82 0.73 17.25 -4.91
N LYS A 83 0.05 16.60 -3.96
CA LYS A 83 -1.30 16.04 -4.16
C LYS A 83 -2.42 17.11 -4.12
N GLN A 84 -2.16 18.29 -3.54
CA GLN A 84 -3.15 19.38 -3.46
C GLN A 84 -3.17 20.26 -4.72
N ILE A 85 -2.09 20.31 -5.49
CA ILE A 85 -1.95 21.18 -6.68
C ILE A 85 -2.64 20.60 -7.93
N GLY A 86 -2.94 19.29 -7.96
CA GLY A 86 -3.62 18.61 -9.08
C GLY A 86 -5.15 18.66 -9.06
N LYS A 87 -5.78 19.32 -8.08
CA LYS A 87 -7.22 19.58 -8.05
C LYS A 87 -7.49 20.97 -8.63
N LYS A 88 -7.48 21.06 -9.96
CA LYS A 88 -8.24 22.08 -10.70
C LYS A 88 -9.26 21.36 -11.55
#